data_AF-A0A437JNH6-F1
#
_entry.id   AF-A0A437JNH6-F1
#
_cell.length_a   1.000
_cell.length_b   1.000
_cell.length_c   1.000
_cell.angle_alpha   90.00
_cell.angle_beta   90.00
_cell.angle_gamma   90.00
#
_symmetry.space_group_name_H-M   'P 1'
#
loop_
_entity.id
_entity.type
_entity.pdbx_description
1 polymer ?
#
loop_
_entity_poly.entity_id
_entity_poly.type
_entity_poly.pdbx_seq_one_letter_code
_entity_poly.pdbx_strand_id
1 'polypeptide(L)'
;MSAALTTVPADLTALPAQINEAVRRADTHAKAAVHAAVHAGRLLLQAKSQVVHGEWEAWVTTHCDCAVRTAQAYMRLATKYGELPPSEAQRVAELPLRQAIQAIATPASAPAAYRPTSERCYGAHHERRKTLEIASRALNAVLRDVGLKAIRRERLMSLQQRLSVALEEVQAMLEKAA
;
A
#
# COMPACT_ATOMS: atom_id res chain seq x y z
N MET A 1 -28.60 42.63 41.96
CA MET A 1 -27.74 41.85 42.88
C MET A 1 -27.77 40.39 42.45
N SER A 2 -26.61 39.73 42.52
CA SER A 2 -26.34 38.29 42.45
C SER A 2 -25.44 37.89 41.27
N ALA A 3 -24.14 38.06 41.52
CA ALA A 3 -23.07 37.35 40.85
C ALA A 3 -23.09 35.90 41.33
N ALA A 4 -23.55 34.98 40.49
CA ALA A 4 -23.39 33.55 40.71
C ALA A 4 -21.94 33.17 40.42
N LEU A 5 -21.17 32.94 41.49
CA LEU A 5 -19.84 32.37 41.42
C LEU A 5 -19.96 30.93 40.89
N THR A 6 -19.65 30.73 39.62
CA THR A 6 -19.40 29.40 39.05
C THR A 6 -18.10 28.87 39.64
N THR A 7 -18.19 28.18 40.77
CA THR A 7 -17.05 27.45 41.33
C THR A 7 -16.80 26.21 40.49
N VAL A 8 -15.94 26.35 39.47
CA VAL A 8 -15.36 25.21 38.75
C VAL A 8 -14.72 24.30 39.80
N PRO A 9 -15.04 22.98 39.82
CA PRO A 9 -14.47 22.07 40.80
C PRO A 9 -12.95 22.12 40.69
N ALA A 10 -12.26 22.29 41.83
CA ALA A 10 -10.81 22.47 41.93
C ALA A 10 -9.99 21.38 41.23
N ASP A 11 -10.61 20.24 40.93
CA ASP A 11 -10.01 19.14 40.19
C ASP A 11 -9.79 19.50 38.70
N LEU A 12 -10.74 20.19 38.05
CA LEU A 12 -10.64 20.56 36.63
C LEU A 12 -9.64 21.70 36.35
N THR A 13 -9.24 22.46 37.37
CA THR A 13 -8.20 23.50 37.22
C THR A 13 -6.79 22.91 37.35
N ALA A 14 -6.61 21.85 38.14
CA ALA A 14 -5.34 21.14 38.28
C ALA A 14 -5.12 20.04 37.22
N LEU A 15 -6.20 19.45 36.70
CA LEU A 15 -6.16 18.36 35.71
C LEU A 15 -5.38 18.68 34.42
N PRO A 16 -5.50 19.89 33.81
CA PRO A 16 -4.76 20.22 32.59
C PRO A 16 -3.23 20.16 32.79
N ALA A 17 -2.74 20.60 33.94
CA ALA A 17 -1.31 20.55 34.25
C ALA A 17 -0.81 19.10 34.37
N GLN A 18 -1.59 18.22 34.99
CA GLN A 18 -1.28 16.79 35.13
C GLN A 18 -1.32 16.06 33.79
N ILE A 19 -2.32 16.36 32.94
CA ILE A 19 -2.42 15.82 31.56
C ILE A 19 -1.20 16.25 30.75
N ASN A 20 -0.87 17.54 30.75
CA ASN A 20 0.27 18.05 29.99
C ASN A 20 1.59 17.44 30.47
N GLU A 21 1.74 17.19 31.77
CA GLU A 21 2.90 16.48 32.31
C GLU A 21 2.94 15.01 31.87
N ALA A 22 1.82 14.30 31.93
CA ALA A 22 1.74 12.93 31.41
C ALA A 22 2.08 12.86 29.92
N VAL A 23 1.60 13.81 29.11
CA VAL A 23 1.91 13.93 27.68
C VAL A 23 3.40 14.18 27.45
N ARG A 24 4.01 15.13 28.17
CA ARG A 24 5.46 15.40 28.07
C ARG A 24 6.32 14.20 28.44
N ARG A 25 5.95 13.45 29.48
CA ARG A 25 6.64 12.22 29.87
C ARG A 25 6.52 11.15 28.80
N ALA A 26 5.33 10.96 28.24
CA ALA A 26 5.11 10.00 27.16
C ALA A 26 5.96 10.32 25.92
N ASP A 27 6.01 11.59 25.51
CA ASP A 27 6.85 12.06 24.39
C ASP A 27 8.35 11.83 24.66
N THR A 28 8.81 12.18 25.87
CA THR A 28 10.20 11.98 26.28
C THR A 28 10.59 10.50 26.23
N HIS A 29 9.75 9.61 26.76
CA HIS A 29 10.00 8.17 26.70
C HIS A 29 9.98 7.62 25.28
N ALA A 30 9.10 8.12 24.41
CA ALA A 30 9.05 7.73 23.01
C ALA A 30 10.36 8.10 22.27
N LYS A 31 10.87 9.32 22.47
CA LYS A 31 12.14 9.78 21.90
C LYS A 31 13.32 8.97 22.44
N ALA A 32 13.38 8.77 23.77
CA ALA A 32 14.41 7.95 24.40
C ALA A 32 14.43 6.50 23.85
N ALA A 33 13.26 5.93 23.55
CA ALA A 33 13.16 4.61 22.95
C ALA A 33 13.80 4.54 21.54
N VAL A 34 13.69 5.60 20.73
CA VAL A 34 14.36 5.66 19.41
C VAL A 34 15.87 5.70 19.58
N HIS A 35 16.39 6.54 20.48
CA HIS A 35 17.82 6.61 20.75
C HIS A 35 18.37 5.26 21.25
N ALA A 36 17.65 4.59 22.16
CA ALA A 36 18.00 3.26 22.64
C ALA A 36 18.00 2.21 21.50
N ALA A 37 17.02 2.26 20.60
CA ALA A 37 16.95 1.36 19.45
C ALA A 37 18.09 1.59 18.44
N VAL A 38 18.46 2.84 18.16
CA VAL A 38 19.63 3.17 17.33
C VAL A 38 20.91 2.64 17.98
N HIS A 39 21.07 2.84 19.30
CA HIS A 39 22.24 2.34 20.03
C HIS A 39 22.32 0.81 20.00
N ALA A 40 21.22 0.12 20.29
CA ALA A 40 21.12 -1.34 20.19
C ALA A 40 21.46 -1.83 18.78
N GLY A 41 20.97 -1.16 17.74
CA GLY A 41 21.30 -1.47 16.35
C GLY A 41 22.80 -1.35 16.04
N ARG A 42 23.49 -0.34 16.60
CA ARG A 42 24.95 -0.21 16.47
C ARG A 42 25.71 -1.34 17.14
N LEU A 43 25.30 -1.73 18.35
CA LEU A 43 25.89 -2.88 19.05
C LEU A 43 25.66 -4.20 18.28
N LEU A 44 24.45 -4.39 17.73
CA LEU A 44 24.13 -5.55 16.91
C LEU A 44 24.98 -5.60 15.62
N LEU A 45 25.27 -4.44 15.00
CA LEU A 45 26.17 -4.37 13.85
C LEU A 45 27.62 -4.76 14.24
N GLN A 46 28.10 -4.32 15.39
CA GLN A 46 29.42 -4.69 15.93
C GLN A 46 29.51 -6.17 16.31
N ALA A 47 28.43 -6.75 16.83
CA ALA A 47 28.35 -8.17 17.12
C ALA A 47 28.34 -8.99 15.81
N LYS A 48 27.56 -8.54 14.82
CA LYS A 48 27.45 -9.23 13.52
C LYS A 48 28.77 -9.33 12.77
N SER A 49 29.70 -8.39 12.94
CA SER A 49 31.03 -8.49 12.32
C SER A 49 31.93 -9.55 12.96
N GLN A 50 31.60 -10.03 14.17
CA GLN A 50 32.37 -11.02 14.92
C GLN A 50 31.76 -12.44 14.82
N VAL A 51 30.47 -12.54 14.51
CA VAL A 51 29.76 -13.82 14.39
C VAL A 51 29.98 -14.41 12.99
N VAL A 52 30.24 -15.71 12.93
CA VAL A 52 30.43 -16.46 11.68
C VAL A 52 29.15 -16.41 10.83
N HIS A 53 29.31 -16.24 9.51
CA HIS A 53 28.18 -16.25 8.58
C HIS A 53 27.38 -17.55 8.69
N GLY A 54 26.06 -17.43 8.90
CA GLY A 54 25.14 -18.56 9.07
C GLY A 54 24.68 -18.81 10.51
N GLU A 55 25.44 -18.37 11.52
CA GLU A 55 25.08 -18.58 12.94
C GLU A 55 24.40 -17.37 13.60
N TRP A 56 24.23 -16.27 12.86
CA TRP A 56 23.70 -15.01 13.38
C TRP A 56 22.33 -15.15 14.05
N GLU A 57 21.39 -15.88 13.43
CA GLU A 57 20.03 -16.00 13.96
C GLU A 57 19.98 -16.82 15.25
N ALA A 58 20.79 -17.88 15.33
CA ALA A 58 20.93 -18.69 16.54
C ALA A 58 21.61 -17.89 17.66
N TRP A 59 22.64 -17.11 17.32
CA TRP A 59 23.34 -16.24 18.27
C TRP A 59 22.41 -15.20 18.88
N VAL A 60 21.64 -14.47 18.05
CA VAL A 60 20.67 -13.47 18.54
C VAL A 60 19.62 -14.10 19.43
N THR A 61 19.08 -15.25 19.03
CA THR A 61 18.06 -15.96 19.83
C THR A 61 18.58 -16.44 21.18
N THR A 62 19.89 -16.76 21.28
CA THR A 62 20.51 -17.27 22.49
C THR A 62 21.01 -16.16 23.42
N HIS A 63 21.49 -15.03 22.87
CA HIS A 63 22.20 -13.99 23.62
C HIS A 63 21.41 -12.69 23.78
N CYS A 64 20.29 -12.51 23.07
CA CYS A 64 19.51 -11.27 23.12
C CYS A 64 18.05 -11.56 23.45
N ASP A 65 17.44 -10.74 24.32
CA ASP A 65 16.01 -10.81 24.68
C ASP A 65 15.08 -10.28 23.57
N CYS A 66 15.54 -10.26 22.32
CA CYS A 66 14.80 -9.71 21.20
C CYS A 66 14.69 -10.70 20.06
N ALA A 67 13.53 -10.70 19.39
CA ALA A 67 13.33 -11.51 18.21
C ALA A 67 14.30 -11.06 17.09
N VAL A 68 14.74 -12.02 16.27
CA VAL A 68 15.63 -11.78 15.12
C VAL A 68 15.11 -10.65 14.22
N ARG A 69 13.79 -10.59 13.96
CA ARG A 69 13.18 -9.50 13.18
C ARG A 69 13.39 -8.11 13.79
N THR A 70 13.37 -8.02 15.11
CA THR A 70 13.54 -6.77 15.86
C THR A 70 15.00 -6.35 15.82
N ALA A 71 15.92 -7.29 16.02
CA ALA A 71 17.36 -7.05 15.86
C ALA A 71 17.67 -6.52 14.45
N GLN A 72 17.14 -7.16 13.40
CA GLN A 72 17.30 -6.71 12.03
C GLN A 72 16.71 -5.31 11.80
N ALA A 73 15.55 -5.00 12.37
CA ALA A 73 14.93 -3.67 12.28
C ALA A 73 15.81 -2.59 12.94
N TYR A 74 16.36 -2.86 14.12
CA TYR A 74 17.25 -1.94 14.84
C TYR A 74 18.56 -1.72 14.11
N MET A 75 19.14 -2.77 13.54
CA MET A 75 20.35 -2.63 12.70
C MET A 75 20.08 -1.73 11.49
N ARG A 76 18.97 -1.94 10.77
CA ARG A 76 18.58 -1.08 9.63
C ARG A 76 18.38 0.37 10.07
N LEU A 77 17.70 0.58 11.19
CA LEU A 77 17.50 1.89 11.81
C LEU A 77 18.86 2.55 12.10
N ALA A 78 19.80 1.85 12.73
CA ALA A 78 21.12 2.37 13.05
C ALA A 78 21.97 2.73 11.82
N THR A 79 21.98 1.87 10.79
CA THR A 79 22.71 2.13 9.54
C THR A 79 22.17 3.38 8.86
N LYS A 80 20.85 3.45 8.65
CA LYS A 80 20.21 4.56 7.96
C LYS A 80 20.29 5.85 8.76
N TYR A 81 20.15 5.80 10.09
CA TYR A 81 20.32 6.97 10.94
C TYR A 81 21.72 7.59 10.83
N GLY A 82 22.76 6.79 10.58
CA GLY A 82 24.11 7.29 10.32
C GLY A 82 24.32 7.90 8.92
N GLU A 83 23.48 7.53 7.94
CA GLU A 83 23.53 8.03 6.56
C GLU A 83 22.73 9.33 6.37
N LEU A 84 21.80 9.65 7.28
CA LEU A 84 20.91 10.80 7.15
C LEU A 84 21.63 12.13 7.47
N PRO A 85 21.27 13.24 6.78
CA PRO A 85 21.72 14.57 7.19
C PRO A 85 21.17 14.93 8.58
N PRO A 86 21.83 15.83 9.34
CA PRO A 86 21.46 16.13 10.73
C PRO A 86 19.98 16.51 10.92
N SER A 87 19.38 17.24 9.96
CA SER A 87 17.98 17.65 10.00
C SER A 87 17.00 16.47 9.88
N GLU A 88 17.31 15.47 9.06
CA GLU A 88 16.47 14.28 8.90
C GLU A 88 16.67 13.28 10.04
N ALA A 89 17.90 13.17 10.55
CA ALA A 89 18.19 12.38 11.74
C ALA A 89 17.38 12.90 12.96
N GLN A 90 17.34 14.22 13.15
CA GLN A 90 16.52 14.84 14.20
C GLN A 90 15.03 14.53 14.00
N ARG A 91 14.52 14.66 12.76
CA ARG A 91 13.13 14.31 12.44
C ARG A 91 12.80 12.87 12.83
N VAL A 92 13.68 11.92 12.55
CA VAL A 92 13.46 10.50 12.89
C VAL A 92 13.54 10.25 14.40
N ALA A 93 14.43 10.94 15.11
CA ALA A 93 14.55 10.84 16.58
C ALA A 93 13.32 11.38 17.33
N GLU A 94 12.61 12.33 16.73
CA GLU A 94 11.39 12.92 17.30
C GLU A 94 10.13 12.06 17.08
N LEU A 95 10.20 11.03 16.22
CA LEU A 95 9.06 10.16 15.94
C LEU A 95 8.91 9.05 16.99
N PRO A 96 7.68 8.56 17.25
CA PRO A 96 7.48 7.32 17.98
C PRO A 96 8.23 6.15 17.32
N LEU A 97 8.80 5.24 18.11
CA LEU A 97 9.67 4.15 17.63
C LEU A 97 9.14 3.39 16.40
N ARG A 98 7.85 3.05 16.40
CA ARG A 98 7.21 2.37 15.25
C ARG A 98 7.24 3.24 13.99
N GLN A 99 6.94 4.53 14.11
CA GLN A 99 6.99 5.48 13.01
C GLN A 99 8.43 5.75 12.57
N ALA A 100 9.39 5.81 13.49
CA ALA A 100 10.81 5.94 13.17
C ALA A 100 11.31 4.75 12.31
N ILE A 101 10.96 3.51 12.68
CA ILE A 101 11.29 2.31 11.89
C ILE A 101 10.61 2.37 10.51
N GLN A 102 9.35 2.80 10.43
CA GLN A 102 8.62 2.91 9.17
C GLN A 102 9.18 4.01 8.25
N ALA A 103 9.57 5.15 8.83
CA ALA A 103 10.14 6.29 8.12
C ALA A 103 11.48 5.95 7.46
N ILE A 104 12.19 4.96 7.99
CA ILE A 104 13.42 4.43 7.39
C ILE A 104 13.16 3.31 6.39
N ALA A 105 12.14 2.48 6.64
CA ALA A 105 11.76 1.41 5.72
C ALA A 105 11.16 1.94 4.40
N THR A 106 10.57 3.13 4.44
CA THR A 106 10.02 3.81 3.26
C THR A 106 11.06 4.84 2.81
N PRO A 107 11.68 4.74 1.62
CA PRO A 107 12.51 5.82 1.12
C PRO A 107 11.68 7.11 1.07
N ALA A 108 12.30 8.27 1.33
CA ALA A 108 11.70 9.59 1.19
C ALA A 108 11.39 9.92 -0.30
N SER A 109 10.71 9.03 -1.01
CA SER A 109 9.93 9.41 -2.17
C SER A 109 8.80 10.28 -1.63
N ALA A 110 8.69 11.50 -2.18
CA ALA A 110 7.59 12.42 -1.93
C ALA A 110 6.30 11.64 -1.68
N PRO A 111 5.52 11.96 -0.63
CA PRO A 111 4.36 11.15 -0.26
C PRO A 111 3.58 10.90 -1.53
N ALA A 112 3.56 9.63 -1.98
CA ALA A 112 2.85 9.24 -3.19
C ALA A 112 1.47 9.85 -3.03
N ALA A 113 1.19 10.89 -3.81
CA ALA A 113 0.11 11.84 -3.58
C ALA A 113 -1.07 11.08 -3.01
N TYR A 114 -1.42 11.32 -1.75
CA TYR A 114 -2.36 10.51 -0.95
C TYR A 114 -3.42 9.90 -1.87
N ARG A 115 -3.17 8.66 -2.31
CA ARG A 115 -4.22 7.84 -2.89
C ARG A 115 -4.84 7.23 -1.66
N PRO A 116 -6.05 7.65 -1.25
CA PRO A 116 -6.72 7.00 -0.14
C PRO A 116 -6.67 5.49 -0.41
N THR A 117 -5.96 4.75 0.43
CA THR A 117 -5.98 3.30 0.43
C THR A 117 -7.40 2.88 0.79
N SER A 118 -8.16 2.57 -0.27
CA SER A 118 -9.33 1.68 -0.30
C SER A 118 -10.52 1.90 0.64
N GLU A 119 -10.57 2.89 1.53
CA GLU A 119 -11.73 3.07 2.41
C GLU A 119 -12.83 3.99 1.85
N ARG A 120 -12.60 4.68 0.72
CA ARG A 120 -13.65 5.49 0.04
C ARG A 120 -14.06 5.02 -1.37
N CYS A 121 -13.43 4.00 -1.94
CA CYS A 121 -13.78 3.51 -3.28
C CYS A 121 -14.65 2.25 -3.31
N TYR A 122 -14.96 1.63 -2.16
CA TYR A 122 -15.77 0.40 -2.13
C TYR A 122 -17.24 0.61 -2.53
N GLY A 123 -17.81 1.82 -2.38
CA GLY A 123 -19.21 2.11 -2.76
C GLY A 123 -19.38 2.43 -4.24
N ALA A 124 -18.66 3.43 -4.75
CA ALA A 124 -18.90 3.95 -6.09
C ALA A 124 -18.50 2.98 -7.22
N HIS A 125 -17.43 2.19 -7.04
CA HIS A 125 -17.03 1.18 -8.03
C HIS A 125 -17.93 -0.06 -8.00
N HIS A 126 -18.46 -0.44 -6.83
CA HIS A 126 -19.40 -1.55 -6.71
C HIS A 126 -20.75 -1.21 -7.35
N GLU A 127 -21.28 0.00 -7.14
CA GLU A 127 -22.50 0.48 -7.79
C GLU A 127 -22.31 0.56 -9.32
N ARG A 128 -21.19 1.12 -9.79
CA ARG A 128 -20.86 1.18 -11.23
C ARG A 128 -20.68 -0.21 -11.87
N ARG A 129 -20.10 -1.18 -11.15
CA ARG A 129 -19.99 -2.56 -11.65
C ARG A 129 -21.35 -3.26 -11.69
N LYS A 130 -22.20 -3.07 -10.68
CA LYS A 130 -23.57 -3.59 -10.67
C LYS A 130 -24.40 -3.01 -11.81
N THR A 131 -24.35 -1.70 -12.03
CA THR A 131 -25.09 -1.06 -13.14
C THR A 131 -24.57 -1.50 -14.51
N LEU A 132 -23.25 -1.65 -14.67
CA LEU A 132 -22.65 -2.17 -15.90
C LEU A 132 -23.06 -3.64 -16.16
N GLU A 133 -23.14 -4.46 -15.12
CA GLU A 133 -23.54 -5.86 -15.23
C GLU A 133 -25.02 -6.00 -15.60
N ILE A 134 -25.89 -5.17 -15.01
CA ILE A 134 -27.31 -5.08 -15.38
C ILE A 134 -27.46 -4.63 -16.83
N ALA A 135 -26.75 -3.57 -17.25
CA ALA A 135 -26.77 -3.08 -18.63
C ALA A 135 -26.27 -4.14 -19.63
N SER A 136 -25.20 -4.86 -19.29
CA SER A 136 -24.66 -5.95 -20.11
C SER A 136 -25.64 -7.12 -20.23
N ARG A 137 -26.32 -7.50 -19.15
CA ARG A 137 -27.35 -8.55 -19.18
C ARG A 137 -28.56 -8.13 -20.03
N ALA A 138 -29.01 -6.88 -19.91
CA ALA A 138 -30.08 -6.32 -20.73
C ALA A 138 -29.69 -6.28 -22.21
N LEU A 139 -28.49 -5.81 -22.54
CA LEU A 139 -27.96 -5.80 -23.91
C LEU A 139 -27.88 -7.22 -24.48
N ASN A 140 -27.37 -8.19 -23.72
CA ASN A 140 -27.31 -9.59 -24.16
C ASN A 140 -28.69 -10.24 -24.30
N ALA A 141 -29.70 -9.78 -23.55
CA ALA A 141 -31.09 -10.19 -23.76
C ALA A 141 -31.64 -9.63 -25.08
N VAL A 142 -31.47 -8.33 -25.33
CA VAL A 142 -31.87 -7.69 -26.59
C VAL A 142 -31.14 -8.32 -27.78
N LEU A 143 -29.84 -8.59 -27.68
CA LEU A 143 -29.07 -9.26 -28.73
C LEU A 143 -29.53 -10.70 -29.00
N ARG A 144 -30.12 -11.38 -28.01
CA ARG A 144 -30.77 -12.69 -28.19
C ARG A 144 -32.11 -12.53 -28.91
N ASP A 145 -32.92 -11.55 -28.52
CA ASP A 145 -34.23 -11.28 -29.13
C ASP A 145 -34.12 -10.75 -30.57
N VAL A 146 -33.09 -9.96 -30.86
CA VAL A 146 -32.76 -9.48 -32.23
C VAL A 146 -32.12 -10.59 -33.08
N GLY A 147 -31.87 -11.78 -32.51
CA GLY A 147 -31.52 -12.98 -33.29
C GLY A 147 -30.18 -12.91 -34.01
N LEU A 148 -29.24 -12.06 -33.60
CA LEU A 148 -27.94 -11.90 -34.28
C LEU A 148 -27.02 -13.12 -34.15
N LYS A 149 -27.28 -14.02 -33.18
CA LYS A 149 -26.58 -15.32 -33.09
C LYS A 149 -26.93 -16.28 -34.23
N ALA A 150 -27.97 -15.96 -35.01
CA ALA A 150 -28.46 -16.79 -36.10
C ALA A 150 -28.13 -16.22 -37.49
N ILE A 151 -27.05 -15.43 -37.66
CA ILE A 151 -26.32 -15.48 -38.94
C ILE A 151 -25.67 -16.86 -38.98
N ARG A 152 -26.51 -17.85 -39.32
CA ARG A 152 -26.21 -19.27 -39.32
C ARG A 152 -24.94 -19.44 -40.15
N ARG A 153 -23.93 -20.11 -39.59
CA ARG A 153 -22.61 -20.35 -40.23
C ARG A 153 -22.75 -20.78 -41.70
N GLU A 154 -23.81 -21.53 -42.00
CA GLU A 154 -24.26 -21.90 -43.34
C GLU A 154 -24.40 -20.73 -44.33
N ARG A 155 -25.01 -19.60 -43.94
CA ARG A 155 -25.15 -18.42 -44.83
C ARG A 155 -23.80 -17.79 -45.15
N LEU A 156 -22.91 -17.70 -44.18
CA LEU A 156 -21.54 -17.18 -44.39
C LEU A 156 -20.73 -18.10 -45.30
N MET A 157 -20.82 -19.42 -45.09
CA MET A 157 -20.15 -20.40 -45.95
C MET A 157 -20.75 -20.39 -47.38
N SER A 158 -22.07 -20.22 -47.51
CA SER A 158 -22.72 -20.12 -48.82
C SER A 158 -22.32 -18.85 -49.60
N LEU A 159 -22.08 -17.73 -48.89
CA LEU A 159 -21.60 -16.50 -49.49
C LEU A 159 -20.13 -16.62 -49.90
N GLN A 160 -19.30 -17.23 -49.05
CA GLN A 160 -17.90 -17.51 -49.37
C GLN A 160 -17.78 -18.39 -50.62
N GLN A 161 -18.60 -19.44 -50.72
CA GLN A 161 -18.57 -20.35 -51.87
C GLN A 161 -19.08 -19.70 -53.15
N ARG A 162 -20.07 -18.81 -53.08
CA ARG A 162 -20.50 -18.02 -54.25
C ARG A 162 -19.41 -17.07 -54.72
N LEU A 163 -18.69 -16.46 -53.78
CA LEU A 163 -17.59 -15.56 -54.11
C LEU A 163 -16.42 -16.31 -54.76
N SER A 164 -16.10 -17.52 -54.30
CA SER A 164 -15.02 -18.33 -54.90
C SER A 164 -15.34 -18.75 -56.33
N VAL A 165 -16.57 -19.20 -56.60
CA VAL A 165 -17.00 -19.58 -57.95
C VAL A 165 -16.93 -18.38 -58.90
N ALA A 166 -17.41 -17.21 -58.48
CA ALA A 166 -17.34 -16.00 -59.30
C ALA A 166 -15.89 -15.59 -59.63
N LEU A 167 -14.95 -15.78 -58.70
CA LEU A 167 -13.54 -15.50 -58.94
C LEU A 167 -12.91 -16.49 -59.93
N GLU A 168 -13.25 -17.78 -59.83
CA GLU A 168 -12.80 -18.80 -60.80
C GLU A 168 -13.34 -18.51 -62.21
N GLU A 169 -14.61 -18.10 -62.32
CA GLU A 169 -15.21 -17.71 -63.60
C GLU A 169 -14.48 -16.53 -64.25
N VAL A 170 -14.16 -15.50 -63.46
CA VAL A 170 -13.39 -14.34 -63.93
C VAL A 170 -11.99 -14.76 -64.38
N GLN A 171 -11.33 -15.66 -63.64
CA GLN A 171 -10.00 -16.16 -63.99
C GLN A 171 -10.01 -16.98 -65.29
N ALA A 172 -11.02 -17.83 -65.49
CA ALA A 172 -11.20 -18.58 -66.73
C ALA A 172 -11.51 -17.67 -67.94
N MET A 173 -12.22 -16.56 -67.74
CA MET A 173 -12.41 -15.55 -68.79
C MET A 173 -11.10 -14.86 -69.17
N LEU A 174 -10.23 -14.58 -68.20
CA LEU A 174 -8.90 -14.00 -68.47
C LEU A 174 -7.99 -14.97 -69.22
N GLU A 175 -7.98 -16.26 -68.87
CA GLU A 175 -7.16 -17.28 -69.55
C GLU A 175 -7.62 -17.55 -70.99
N LYS A 176 -8.93 -17.48 -71.28
CA LYS A 176 -9.44 -17.61 -72.66
C LYS A 176 -9.19 -16.38 -73.53
N ALA A 177 -8.93 -15.22 -72.91
CA ALA A 177 -8.65 -13.97 -73.59
C ALA A 177 -7.15 -13.75 -73.85
N ALA A 178 -6.28 -14.59 -73.27
CA ALA A 178 -4.83 -14.63 -73.49
C ALA A 178 -4.47 -15.64 -74.60
#